data_AF-A0A928QN05-F1
#
_entry.id   AF-A0A928QN05-F1
#
_cell.length_a   1.000
_cell.length_b   1.000
_cell.length_c   1.000
_cell.angle_alpha   90.00
_cell.angle_beta   90.00
_cell.angle_gamma   90.00
#
_symmetry.space_group_name_H-M   'P 1'
#
loop_
_entity.id
_entity.type
_entity.pdbx_description
1 polymer ?
#
loop_
_entity_poly.entity_id
_entity_poly.type
_entity_poly.pdbx_seq_one_letter_code
_entity_poly.pdbx_strand_id
1 'polypeptide(L)'
;MAKKKKARSKKKASFWKSAWNIICNKKDTKGEYTKATLSGIMSVALNYLAIVLCAGSVIAIFLIIRQAVLTQWGDGLWFSNIIALLFLTALCVAVLFFALILRGCANEIEREDDKNYLVAVFSALTSFAALVVALVALLKG
;
A
#
# COMPACT_ATOMS: atom_id res chain seq x y z
N MET A 1 -15.13 -15.96 40.28
CA MET A 1 -13.97 -16.79 39.86
C MET A 1 -13.51 -16.35 38.47
N ALA A 2 -12.39 -15.64 38.38
CA ALA A 2 -11.86 -15.08 37.14
C ALA A 2 -11.10 -16.14 36.31
N LYS A 3 -11.55 -16.39 35.07
CA LYS A 3 -10.84 -17.27 34.12
C LYS A 3 -9.60 -16.55 33.58
N LYS A 4 -8.41 -16.92 34.09
CA LYS A 4 -7.10 -16.52 33.54
C LYS A 4 -6.97 -17.06 32.09
N LYS A 5 -7.03 -16.17 31.09
CA LYS A 5 -6.65 -16.48 29.70
C LYS A 5 -5.14 -16.76 29.67
N LYS A 6 -4.77 -18.05 29.57
CA LYS A 6 -3.38 -18.49 29.36
C LYS A 6 -2.84 -17.87 28.07
N ALA A 7 -1.70 -17.20 28.18
CA ALA A 7 -0.91 -16.68 27.09
C ALA A 7 -0.55 -17.81 26.10
N ARG A 8 -1.03 -17.72 24.86
CA ARG A 8 -0.48 -18.49 23.75
C ARG A 8 0.73 -17.72 23.23
N SER A 9 1.91 -18.11 23.68
CA SER A 9 3.16 -17.67 23.05
C SER A 9 3.18 -18.21 21.61
N LYS A 10 2.81 -17.38 20.64
CA LYS A 10 3.00 -17.67 19.21
C LYS A 10 4.53 -17.75 18.99
N LYS A 11 5.08 -18.96 19.02
CA LYS A 11 6.46 -19.23 18.55
C LYS A 11 6.55 -18.71 17.12
N LYS A 12 7.36 -17.65 16.90
CA LYS A 12 7.72 -17.16 15.55
C LYS A 12 8.32 -18.33 14.78
N ALA A 13 7.53 -18.96 13.92
CA ALA A 13 8.04 -19.96 12.99
C ALA A 13 9.03 -19.25 12.06
N SER A 14 10.29 -19.71 12.08
CA SER A 14 11.37 -19.13 11.28
C SER A 14 11.00 -19.18 9.79
N PHE A 15 11.00 -18.02 9.14
CA PHE A 15 10.64 -17.79 7.73
C PHE A 15 11.33 -18.80 6.78
N TRP A 16 12.58 -19.15 7.09
CA TRP A 16 13.40 -20.11 6.36
C TRP A 16 12.85 -21.54 6.37
N LYS A 17 12.27 -21.97 7.49
CA LYS A 17 11.67 -23.32 7.61
C LYS A 17 10.37 -23.42 6.82
N SER A 18 9.60 -22.33 6.75
CA SER A 18 8.38 -22.28 5.94
C SER A 18 8.68 -22.25 4.44
N ALA A 19 9.65 -21.45 4.00
CA ALA A 19 10.08 -21.41 2.60
C ALA A 19 10.61 -22.77 2.12
N TRP A 20 11.40 -23.47 2.95
CA TRP A 20 11.91 -24.81 2.65
C TRP A 20 10.79 -25.86 2.53
N ASN A 21 9.77 -25.79 3.42
CA ASN A 21 8.63 -26.71 3.36
C ASN A 21 7.72 -26.48 2.15
N ILE A 22 7.63 -25.26 1.63
CA ILE A 22 6.89 -24.95 0.39
C ILE A 22 7.63 -25.53 -0.82
N ILE A 23 8.96 -25.40 -0.88
CA ILE A 23 9.79 -25.96 -1.96
C ILE A 23 9.76 -27.50 -1.96
N CYS A 24 9.72 -28.14 -0.78
CA CYS A 24 9.65 -29.61 -0.66
C CYS A 24 8.25 -30.23 -0.87
N ASN A 25 7.23 -29.47 -1.29
CA ASN A 25 5.90 -29.93 -1.69
C ASN A 25 5.28 -31.03 -0.79
N LYS A 26 5.33 -30.86 0.54
CA LYS A 26 4.63 -31.76 1.47
C LYS A 26 3.12 -31.54 1.36
N LYS A 27 2.43 -32.54 0.81
CA LYS A 27 1.01 -32.55 0.44
C LYS A 27 0.00 -32.38 1.59
N ASP A 28 0.42 -32.39 2.86
CA ASP A 28 -0.53 -32.35 3.98
C ASP A 28 -0.09 -31.37 5.10
N THR A 29 -0.19 -30.08 4.80
CA THR A 29 0.11 -29.03 5.78
C THR A 29 -0.99 -27.99 5.91
N LYS A 30 -2.27 -28.41 5.89
CA LYS A 30 -3.49 -27.60 6.23
C LYS A 30 -3.54 -26.14 5.71
N GLY A 31 -2.79 -25.79 4.67
CA GLY A 31 -2.66 -24.43 4.15
C GLY A 31 -2.08 -23.37 5.12
N GLU A 32 -1.82 -23.68 6.39
CA GLU A 32 -1.41 -22.67 7.39
C GLU A 32 -0.01 -22.10 7.11
N TYR A 33 0.94 -22.92 6.63
CA TYR A 33 2.30 -22.45 6.38
C TYR A 33 2.39 -21.57 5.13
N THR A 34 1.75 -21.94 4.03
CA THR A 34 1.72 -21.11 2.81
C THR A 34 1.01 -19.79 3.07
N LYS A 35 -0.11 -19.81 3.82
CA LYS A 35 -0.84 -18.60 4.19
C LYS A 35 -0.04 -17.68 5.11
N ALA A 36 0.58 -18.21 6.16
CA ALA A 36 1.38 -17.41 7.09
C ALA A 36 2.59 -16.76 6.39
N THR A 37 3.21 -17.47 5.45
CA THR A 37 4.34 -16.93 4.68
C THR A 37 3.86 -15.87 3.69
N LEU A 38 2.73 -16.09 3.01
CA LEU A 38 2.15 -15.11 2.09
C LEU A 38 1.65 -13.84 2.80
N SER A 39 0.95 -14.00 3.92
CA SER A 39 0.50 -12.88 4.78
C SER A 39 1.69 -12.05 5.27
N GLY A 40 2.76 -12.71 5.73
CA GLY A 40 3.97 -12.00 6.17
C GLY A 40 4.65 -11.22 5.04
N ILE A 41 4.82 -11.83 3.86
CA ILE A 41 5.39 -11.14 2.69
C ILE A 41 4.50 -9.96 2.27
N MET A 42 3.18 -10.18 2.21
CA MET A 42 2.22 -9.18 1.79
C MET A 42 2.17 -7.99 2.76
N SER A 43 2.17 -8.26 4.07
CA SER A 43 2.22 -7.21 5.09
C SER A 43 3.49 -6.36 4.96
N VAL A 44 4.65 -6.98 4.81
CA VAL A 44 5.92 -6.25 4.62
C VAL A 44 5.88 -5.43 3.32
N ALA A 45 5.40 -6.00 2.22
CA ALA A 45 5.31 -5.30 0.94
C ALA A 45 4.37 -4.10 1.00
N LEU A 46 3.20 -4.24 1.63
CA LEU A 46 2.21 -3.17 1.81
C LEU A 46 2.73 -2.07 2.71
N ASN A 47 3.42 -2.42 3.80
CA ASN A 47 3.96 -1.45 4.72
C ASN A 47 5.12 -0.67 4.06
N TYR A 48 5.97 -1.35 3.30
CA TYR A 48 7.01 -0.69 2.50
C TYR A 48 6.40 0.23 1.44
N LEU A 49 5.39 -0.23 0.70
CA LEU A 49 4.69 0.58 -0.28
C LEU A 49 4.03 1.80 0.36
N ALA A 50 3.39 1.65 1.52
CA ALA A 50 2.79 2.75 2.26
C ALA A 50 3.83 3.81 2.66
N ILE A 51 5.03 3.39 3.09
CA ILE A 51 6.13 4.31 3.42
C ILE A 51 6.60 5.05 2.17
N VAL A 52 6.81 4.34 1.06
CA VAL A 52 7.23 4.95 -0.21
C VAL A 52 6.19 5.94 -0.72
N LEU A 53 4.90 5.60 -0.65
CA LEU A 53 3.82 6.49 -1.06
C LEU A 53 3.72 7.72 -0.15
N CYS A 54 3.82 7.57 1.17
CA CYS A 54 3.86 8.71 2.08
C CYS A 54 5.05 9.63 1.79
N ALA A 55 6.25 9.07 1.60
CA ALA A 55 7.43 9.87 1.27
C ALA A 55 7.26 10.57 -0.09
N GLY A 56 6.75 9.86 -1.10
CA GLY A 56 6.44 10.41 -2.42
C GLY A 56 5.41 11.54 -2.38
N SER A 57 4.36 11.41 -1.58
CA SER A 57 3.36 12.46 -1.38
C SER A 57 3.93 13.72 -0.74
N VAL A 58 4.85 13.59 0.23
CA VAL A 58 5.53 14.77 0.82
C VAL A 58 6.36 15.50 -0.24
N ILE A 59 7.11 14.76 -1.07
CA ILE A 59 7.87 15.33 -2.19
C ILE A 59 6.94 15.99 -3.21
N ALA A 60 5.82 15.34 -3.56
CA ALA A 60 4.84 15.87 -4.49
C ALA A 60 4.25 17.19 -4.01
N ILE A 61 3.90 17.32 -2.72
CA ILE A 61 3.42 18.57 -2.13
C ILE A 61 4.46 19.68 -2.30
N PHE A 62 5.74 19.39 -2.03
CA PHE A 62 6.81 20.37 -2.23
C PHE A 62 6.93 20.83 -3.70
N LEU A 63 6.82 19.89 -4.65
CA LEU A 63 6.85 20.20 -6.08
C LEU A 63 5.63 21.02 -6.52
N ILE A 64 4.44 20.73 -6.01
CA ILE A 64 3.22 21.50 -6.28
C ILE A 64 3.37 22.95 -5.80
N ILE A 65 3.86 23.15 -4.57
CA ILE A 65 4.09 24.48 -4.01
C ILE A 65 5.12 25.24 -4.84
N ARG A 66 6.25 24.59 -5.18
CA ARG A 66 7.29 25.19 -6.03
C ARG A 66 6.73 25.60 -7.39
N GLN A 67 5.91 24.74 -8.02
CA GLN A 67 5.28 25.05 -9.30
C GLN A 67 4.34 26.26 -9.17
N ALA A 68 3.52 26.32 -8.13
CA ALA A 68 2.60 27.44 -7.91
C ALA A 68 3.32 28.79 -7.74
N VAL A 69 4.50 28.79 -7.09
CA VAL A 69 5.33 30.00 -6.93
C VAL A 69 6.01 30.43 -8.24
N LEU A 70 6.48 29.47 -9.04
CA LEU A 70 7.14 29.75 -10.32
C LEU A 70 6.17 30.08 -11.46
N THR A 71 4.88 29.77 -11.30
CA THR A 71 3.87 30.02 -12.32
C THR A 71 3.61 31.52 -12.46
N GLN A 72 3.73 32.05 -13.68
CA GLN A 72 3.33 33.42 -13.98
C GLN A 72 1.80 33.48 -14.14
N TRP A 73 1.14 34.10 -13.17
CA TRP A 73 -0.32 34.15 -13.09
C TRP A 73 -0.98 35.15 -14.06
N GLY A 74 -0.19 35.88 -14.86
CA GLY A 74 -0.67 36.93 -15.76
C GLY A 74 -1.12 36.48 -17.15
N ASP A 75 -0.78 35.25 -17.59
CA ASP A 75 -0.81 34.88 -19.01
C ASP A 75 -2.20 34.45 -19.55
N GLY A 76 -3.31 34.90 -18.96
CA GLY A 76 -4.67 34.54 -19.39
C GLY A 76 -5.07 33.07 -19.15
N LEU A 77 -4.09 32.19 -18.88
CA LEU A 77 -4.25 30.77 -18.57
C LEU A 77 -4.40 30.49 -17.06
N TRP A 78 -4.55 31.53 -16.24
CA TRP A 78 -4.64 31.43 -14.78
C TRP A 78 -5.73 30.43 -14.34
N PHE A 79 -6.88 30.43 -14.99
CA PHE A 79 -7.98 29.51 -14.66
C PHE A 79 -7.61 28.03 -14.90
N SER A 80 -6.91 27.73 -16.00
CA SER A 80 -6.43 26.38 -16.30
C SER A 80 -5.37 25.92 -15.30
N ASN A 81 -4.45 26.80 -14.92
CA ASN A 81 -3.42 26.52 -13.92
C ASN A 81 -4.02 26.23 -12.53
N ILE A 82 -5.04 26.99 -12.11
CA ILE A 82 -5.77 26.72 -10.85
C ILE A 82 -6.41 25.34 -10.88
N ILE A 83 -7.11 24.99 -11.97
CA ILE A 83 -7.76 23.67 -12.09
C ILE A 83 -6.73 22.55 -12.03
N ALA A 84 -5.62 22.68 -12.75
CA ALA A 84 -4.55 21.68 -12.76
C ALA A 84 -3.94 21.50 -11.37
N LEU A 85 -3.66 22.59 -10.65
CA LEU A 85 -3.15 22.56 -9.28
C LEU A 85 -4.15 21.92 -8.31
N LEU A 86 -5.44 22.25 -8.42
CA LEU A 86 -6.50 21.64 -7.61
C LEU A 86 -6.60 20.14 -7.86
N PHE A 87 -6.59 19.72 -9.13
CA PHE A 87 -6.65 18.31 -9.50
C PHE A 87 -5.43 17.54 -8.95
N LEU A 88 -4.23 18.09 -9.13
CA LEU A 88 -2.99 17.49 -8.65
C LEU A 88 -2.94 17.40 -7.12
N THR A 89 -3.46 18.43 -6.44
CA THR A 89 -3.58 18.44 -4.96
C THR A 89 -4.58 17.36 -4.50
N ALA A 90 -5.75 17.28 -5.12
CA ALA A 90 -6.75 16.25 -4.80
C ALA A 90 -6.20 14.83 -5.00
N LEU A 91 -5.45 14.61 -6.08
CA LEU A 91 -4.78 13.35 -6.36
C LEU A 91 -3.74 13.02 -5.28
N CYS A 92 -2.92 14.00 -4.88
CA CYS A 92 -1.92 13.81 -3.82
C CYS A 92 -2.57 13.43 -2.48
N VAL A 93 -3.71 14.03 -2.15
CA VAL A 93 -4.51 13.69 -0.96
C VAL A 93 -5.06 12.27 -1.08
N ALA A 94 -5.59 11.87 -2.23
CA ALA A 94 -6.08 10.51 -2.46
C ALA A 94 -4.97 9.46 -2.29
N VAL A 95 -3.76 9.73 -2.79
CA VAL A 95 -2.58 8.85 -2.61
C VAL A 95 -2.20 8.73 -1.14
N LEU A 96 -2.26 9.82 -0.36
CA LEU A 96 -2.02 9.77 1.09
C LEU A 96 -3.04 8.89 1.82
N PHE A 97 -4.33 9.07 1.54
CA PHE A 97 -5.36 8.20 2.10
C PHE A 97 -5.14 6.75 1.72
N PHE A 98 -4.79 6.48 0.47
CA PHE A 98 -4.46 5.13 0.01
C PHE A 98 -3.26 4.54 0.77
N ALA A 99 -2.19 5.31 0.99
CA ALA A 99 -1.04 4.88 1.78
C ALA A 99 -1.41 4.53 3.23
N LEU A 100 -2.27 5.33 3.85
CA LEU A 100 -2.77 5.05 5.21
C LEU A 100 -3.62 3.77 5.25
N ILE A 101 -4.49 3.57 4.25
CA ILE A 101 -5.29 2.34 4.12
C ILE A 101 -4.36 1.14 3.96
N LEU A 102 -3.36 1.18 3.09
CA LEU A 102 -2.40 0.09 2.91
C LEU A 102 -1.65 -0.25 4.21
N ARG A 103 -1.32 0.76 5.01
CA ARG A 103 -0.70 0.56 6.33
C ARG A 103 -1.65 -0.08 7.34
N GLY A 104 -2.93 0.32 7.33
CA GLY A 104 -3.99 -0.37 8.06
C GLY A 104 -4.09 -1.83 7.63
N CYS A 105 -4.11 -2.07 6.33
CA CYS A 105 -4.16 -3.41 5.75
C CYS A 105 -2.95 -4.28 6.09
N ALA A 106 -1.75 -3.71 6.09
CA ALA A 106 -0.55 -4.44 6.50
C ALA A 106 -0.66 -4.95 7.94
N ASN A 107 -1.19 -4.12 8.85
CA ASN A 107 -1.38 -4.47 10.26
C ASN A 107 -2.53 -5.47 10.46
N GLU A 108 -3.58 -5.38 9.64
CA GLU A 108 -4.71 -6.31 9.67
C GLU A 108 -4.36 -7.66 9.07
N ILE A 109 -3.57 -7.75 7.99
CA ILE A 109 -3.11 -9.02 7.39
C ILE A 109 -2.23 -9.84 8.36
N GLU A 110 -1.52 -9.18 9.28
CA GLU A 110 -0.80 -9.90 10.35
C GLU A 110 -1.74 -10.46 11.43
N ARG A 111 -2.96 -9.92 11.54
CA ARG A 111 -3.97 -10.29 12.55
C ARG A 111 -5.07 -11.18 12.02
N GLU A 112 -5.46 -11.03 10.75
CA GLU A 112 -6.58 -11.70 10.10
C GLU A 112 -6.11 -12.68 9.02
N ASP A 113 -6.68 -13.89 9.06
CA ASP A 113 -6.34 -15.04 8.22
C ASP A 113 -7.37 -15.20 7.06
N ASP A 114 -8.05 -14.11 6.67
CA ASP A 114 -9.12 -14.13 5.67
C ASP A 114 -8.58 -13.98 4.24
N LYS A 115 -8.90 -14.95 3.39
CA LYS A 115 -8.53 -14.98 1.97
C LYS A 115 -9.21 -13.87 1.17
N ASN A 116 -10.44 -13.51 1.52
CA ASN A 116 -11.18 -12.44 0.82
C ASN A 116 -10.49 -11.09 1.03
N TYR A 117 -9.92 -10.89 2.22
CA TYR A 117 -9.13 -9.69 2.53
C TYR A 117 -7.89 -9.60 1.65
N LEU A 118 -7.12 -10.69 1.54
CA LEU A 118 -5.94 -10.74 0.66
C LEU A 118 -6.31 -10.41 -0.79
N VAL A 119 -7.39 -10.98 -1.32
CA VAL A 119 -7.86 -10.70 -2.69
C VAL A 119 -8.25 -9.23 -2.86
N ALA A 120 -8.96 -8.63 -1.89
CA ALA A 120 -9.32 -7.22 -1.93
C ALA A 120 -8.08 -6.31 -1.99
N VAL A 121 -7.04 -6.64 -1.20
CA VAL A 121 -5.80 -5.86 -1.17
C VAL A 121 -5.01 -6.01 -2.48
N PHE A 122 -4.94 -7.21 -3.07
CA PHE A 122 -4.33 -7.38 -4.40
C PHE A 122 -5.05 -6.59 -5.49
N SER A 123 -6.39 -6.56 -5.45
CA SER A 123 -7.19 -5.75 -6.38
C SER A 123 -6.89 -4.26 -6.21
N ALA A 124 -6.82 -3.78 -4.96
CA ALA A 124 -6.47 -2.39 -4.65
C ALA A 124 -5.07 -2.02 -5.18
N LEU A 125 -4.07 -2.87 -4.97
CA LEU A 125 -2.71 -2.68 -5.50
C LEU A 125 -2.68 -2.61 -7.03
N THR A 126 -3.43 -3.50 -7.70
CA THR A 126 -3.48 -3.56 -9.16
C THR A 126 -4.16 -2.33 -9.75
N SER A 127 -5.26 -1.88 -9.13
CA SER A 127 -5.96 -0.65 -9.51
C SER A 127 -5.07 0.59 -9.31
N PHE A 128 -4.29 0.64 -8.24
CA PHE A 128 -3.33 1.72 -8.01
C PHE A 128 -2.20 1.72 -9.05
N ALA A 129 -1.64 0.55 -9.38
CA ALA A 129 -0.64 0.44 -10.44
C ALA A 129 -1.19 0.94 -11.78
N ALA A 130 -2.45 0.61 -12.11
CA ALA A 130 -3.13 1.11 -13.31
C ALA A 130 -3.28 2.64 -13.30
N LEU A 131 -3.60 3.24 -12.15
CA LEU A 131 -3.66 4.70 -11.99
C LEU A 131 -2.30 5.36 -12.27
N VAL A 132 -1.21 4.82 -11.73
CA VAL A 132 0.14 5.34 -11.97
C VAL A 132 0.51 5.27 -13.45
N VAL A 133 0.21 4.14 -14.11
CA VAL A 133 0.44 3.98 -15.55
C VAL A 133 -0.39 4.97 -16.36
N ALA A 134 -1.65 5.19 -15.99
CA ALA A 134 -2.52 6.16 -16.66
C ALA A 134 -1.98 7.60 -16.54
N LEU A 135 -1.46 7.99 -15.36
CA LEU A 135 -0.83 9.29 -15.16
C LEU A 135 0.44 9.46 -16.01
N VAL A 136 1.30 8.43 -16.05
CA VAL A 136 2.51 8.47 -16.88
C VAL A 136 2.17 8.56 -18.37
N ALA A 137 1.12 7.88 -18.82
CA ALA A 137 0.62 7.98 -20.19
C ALA A 137 0.11 9.39 -20.50
N LEU A 138 -0.64 10.01 -19.58
CA LEU A 138 -1.17 11.36 -19.75
C LEU A 138 -0.08 12.45 -19.78
N LEU A 139 1.06 12.23 -19.13
CA LEU A 139 2.19 13.17 -19.16
C LEU A 139 3.11 13.01 -20.39
N LYS A 140 3.01 11.87 -21.10
CA LYS A 140 3.80 11.57 -22.30
C LYS A 140 3.04 11.73 -23.62
N GLY A 141 1.71 11.71 -23.57
CA GLY A 141 0.82 12.01 -24.70
C GLY A 141 0.59 13.50 -24.84
#